data_AF-X1HR57-F1
#
_entry.id   AF-X1HR57-F1
#
_cell.length_a   1.000
_cell.length_b   1.000
_cell.length_c   1.000
_cell.angle_alpha   90.00
_cell.angle_beta   90.00
_cell.angle_gamma   90.00
#
_symmetry.space_group_name_H-M   'P 1'
#
loop_
_entity.id
_entity.type
_entity.pdbx_description
1 polymer ?
#
loop_
_entity_poly.entity_id
_entity_poly.type
_entity_poly.pdbx_seq_one_letter_code
_entity_poly.pdbx_strand_id
1 'polypeptide(L)'
;DMKVLSEDLPKKGKPPALNYGLKYVKNEIVVLYDSGCILQKNTLKNLIAPFQKPKIHAVIGPVLVKNWKDNKLTRGILLDYAIVSGGGLIFEIKNRLGASAYSFGRNFAVSTKYHQVVTPSCDTDQIVADGFIEVVNNIVKLEAP
;
A
#
# COMPACT_ATOMS: atom_id res chain seq x y z
N ASP A 1 20.44 -5.52 8.14
CA ASP A 1 21.14 -4.42 7.42
C ASP A 1 20.16 -3.57 6.64
N MET A 2 20.36 -2.24 6.64
CA MET A 2 19.57 -1.30 5.85
C MET A 2 20.37 -0.92 4.60
N LYS A 3 19.77 -1.08 3.42
CA LYS A 3 20.35 -0.65 2.15
C LYS A 3 19.59 0.55 1.63
N VAL A 4 20.28 1.66 1.42
CA VAL A 4 19.72 2.84 0.76
C VAL A 4 19.96 2.72 -0.74
N LEU A 5 18.90 2.91 -1.52
CA LEU A 5 18.93 2.87 -2.98
C LEU A 5 18.75 4.30 -3.50
N SER A 6 19.75 4.81 -4.21
CA SER A 6 19.73 6.15 -4.78
C SER A 6 20.47 6.10 -6.12
N GLU A 7 19.70 6.07 -7.21
CA GLU A 7 20.21 6.07 -8.56
C GLU A 7 19.53 7.20 -9.33
N ASP A 8 20.27 7.82 -10.26
CA ASP A 8 19.74 8.87 -11.11
C ASP A 8 18.85 8.26 -12.20
N LEU A 9 17.60 7.96 -11.84
CA LEU A 9 16.65 7.36 -12.77
C LEU A 9 16.20 8.36 -13.86
N PRO A 10 16.00 7.90 -15.11
CA PRO A 10 15.58 8.77 -16.22
C PRO A 10 14.18 9.37 -16.03
N LYS A 11 13.26 8.64 -15.37
CA LYS A 11 11.95 9.15 -14.92
C LYS A 11 12.02 9.43 -13.42
N LYS A 12 11.46 10.56 -12.98
CA LYS A 12 11.37 10.95 -11.56
C LYS A 12 10.01 10.60 -10.96
N GLY A 13 9.95 10.47 -9.64
CA GLY A 13 8.71 10.25 -8.88
C GLY A 13 8.62 8.90 -8.18
N LYS A 14 7.48 8.67 -7.52
CA LYS A 14 7.22 7.47 -6.70
C LYS A 14 7.21 6.17 -7.54
N PRO A 15 6.56 6.09 -8.72
CA PRO A 15 6.54 4.84 -9.49
C PRO A 15 7.91 4.38 -9.99
N PRO A 16 8.75 5.23 -10.63
CA PRO A 16 10.10 4.81 -11.05
C PRO A 16 10.97 4.37 -9.87
N ALA A 17 10.89 5.07 -8.73
CA ALA A 17 11.64 4.74 -7.53
C ALA A 17 11.20 3.39 -6.92
N LEU A 18 9.90 3.11 -6.87
CA LEU A 18 9.36 1.82 -6.42
C LEU A 18 9.79 0.70 -7.35
N ASN A 19 9.66 0.86 -8.67
CA ASN A 19 10.08 -0.14 -9.65
C ASN A 19 11.57 -0.46 -9.54
N TYR A 20 12.40 0.55 -9.31
CA TYR A 20 13.83 0.35 -9.06
C TYR A 20 14.08 -0.41 -7.75
N GLY A 21 13.43 0.00 -6.66
CA GLY A 21 13.60 -0.64 -5.36
C GLY A 21 13.15 -2.10 -5.33
N LEU A 22 12.05 -2.42 -6.03
CA LEU A 22 11.49 -3.76 -6.04
C LEU A 22 12.41 -4.79 -6.72
N LYS A 23 13.29 -4.37 -7.65
CA LYS A 23 14.32 -5.26 -8.24
C LYS A 23 15.28 -5.85 -7.21
N TYR A 24 15.41 -5.23 -6.05
CA TYR A 24 16.29 -5.68 -4.97
C TYR A 24 15.59 -6.53 -3.91
N VAL A 25 14.27 -6.72 -4.01
CA VAL A 25 13.51 -7.54 -3.06
C VAL A 25 13.84 -9.01 -3.29
N LYS A 26 14.20 -9.70 -2.21
CA LYS A 26 14.50 -11.16 -2.21
C LYS A 26 13.55 -11.98 -1.35
N ASN A 27 12.69 -11.31 -0.58
CA ASN A 27 11.80 -11.94 0.40
C ASN A 27 10.44 -12.24 -0.20
N GLU A 28 9.63 -13.04 0.49
CA GLU A 28 8.29 -13.46 0.01
C GLU A 28 7.21 -12.37 0.15
N ILE A 29 7.44 -11.39 1.02
CA ILE A 29 6.52 -10.30 1.33
C ILE A 29 7.26 -8.98 1.16
N VAL A 30 6.66 -8.09 0.36
CA VAL A 30 7.05 -6.69 0.26
C VAL A 30 6.14 -5.87 1.14
N VAL A 31 6.72 -4.93 1.89
CA VAL A 31 5.97 -3.97 2.69
C VAL A 31 6.35 -2.56 2.25
N LEU A 32 5.34 -1.73 2.01
CA LEU A 32 5.46 -0.37 1.51
C LEU A 32 4.97 0.63 2.55
N TYR A 33 5.82 1.59 2.88
CA TYR A 33 5.50 2.73 3.73
C TYR A 33 5.91 4.02 3.02
N ASP A 34 5.16 5.10 3.29
CA ASP A 34 5.65 6.44 2.97
C ASP A 34 6.76 6.83 3.94
N SER A 35 7.67 7.68 3.48
CA SER A 35 8.77 8.21 4.29
C SER A 35 8.32 8.97 5.53
N GLY A 36 7.10 9.53 5.53
CA GLY A 36 6.50 10.23 6.67
C GLY A 36 5.75 9.34 7.66
N CYS A 37 5.64 8.04 7.43
CA CYS A 37 4.90 7.15 8.32
C CYS A 37 5.68 6.86 9.61
N ILE A 38 5.03 7.08 10.75
CA ILE A 38 5.54 6.67 12.06
C ILE A 38 4.92 5.32 12.40
N LEU A 39 5.77 4.30 12.51
CA LEU A 39 5.34 2.94 12.81
C LEU A 39 5.31 2.70 14.32
N GLN A 40 4.29 1.99 14.79
CA GLN A 40 4.24 1.48 16.15
C GLN A 40 5.01 0.15 16.23
N LYS A 41 5.44 -0.24 17.44
CA LYS A 41 6.20 -1.47 17.69
C LYS A 41 5.62 -2.72 17.03
N ASN A 42 4.29 -2.82 16.97
CA ASN A 42 3.58 -3.97 16.43
C ASN A 42 3.03 -3.75 15.01
N THR A 43 3.26 -2.60 14.37
CA THR A 43 2.67 -2.29 13.05
C THR A 43 3.03 -3.34 12.01
N LEU A 44 4.32 -3.64 11.84
CA LEU A 44 4.76 -4.63 10.87
C LEU A 44 4.21 -6.04 11.18
N LYS A 45 4.29 -6.47 12.45
CA LYS A 45 3.79 -7.78 12.89
C LYS A 45 2.31 -7.94 12.57
N ASN A 46 1.50 -6.92 12.87
CA ASN A 46 0.06 -6.96 12.65
C ASN A 46 -0.28 -6.88 11.15
N LEU A 47 0.46 -6.08 10.39
CA LEU A 47 0.26 -5.94 8.95
C LEU A 47 0.50 -7.25 8.20
N ILE A 48 1.54 -8.00 8.57
CA ILE A 48 1.87 -9.26 7.86
C ILE A 48 1.15 -10.49 8.41
N ALA A 49 0.52 -10.40 9.59
CA ALA A 49 -0.16 -11.53 10.22
C ALA A 49 -1.20 -12.23 9.31
N PRO A 50 -2.01 -11.53 8.48
CA PRO A 50 -3.00 -12.19 7.64
C PRO A 50 -2.42 -13.11 6.55
N PHE A 51 -1.15 -12.95 6.17
CA PHE A 51 -0.48 -13.85 5.20
C PHE A 51 -0.34 -15.29 5.69
N GLN A 52 -0.59 -15.57 6.98
CA GLN A 52 -0.70 -16.94 7.48
C GLN A 52 -1.87 -17.72 6.87
N LYS A 53 -2.86 -17.01 6.29
CA LYS A 53 -3.98 -17.63 5.58
C LYS A 53 -3.58 -17.82 4.11
N PRO A 54 -3.74 -19.04 3.54
CA PRO A 54 -3.18 -19.39 2.23
C PRO A 54 -3.73 -18.58 1.05
N LYS A 55 -4.90 -17.93 1.20
CA LYS A 55 -5.58 -17.14 0.16
C LYS A 55 -5.37 -15.62 0.29
N ILE A 56 -4.45 -15.19 1.15
CA ILE A 56 -4.19 -13.77 1.37
C ILE A 56 -2.88 -13.38 0.71
N HIS A 57 -2.98 -12.59 -0.36
CA HIS A 57 -1.83 -12.17 -1.17
C HIS A 57 -1.51 -10.68 -1.04
N ALA A 58 -2.42 -9.90 -0.47
CA ALA A 58 -2.23 -8.49 -0.16
C ALA A 58 -2.94 -8.12 1.14
N VAL A 59 -2.34 -7.21 1.90
CA VAL A 59 -2.87 -6.68 3.16
C VAL A 59 -2.63 -5.19 3.21
N ILE A 60 -3.62 -4.45 3.70
CA ILE A 60 -3.54 -3.01 3.89
C ILE A 60 -3.95 -2.68 5.33
N GLY A 61 -3.14 -1.87 5.98
CA GLY A 61 -3.37 -1.41 7.35
C GLY A 61 -3.87 0.04 7.38
N PRO A 62 -4.58 0.44 8.45
CA PRO A 62 -5.04 1.80 8.63
C PRO A 62 -3.88 2.78 8.84
N VAL A 63 -4.10 4.06 8.51
CA VAL A 63 -3.17 5.17 8.71
C VAL A 63 -3.92 6.32 9.40
N LEU A 64 -3.27 6.94 10.39
CA LEU A 64 -3.83 8.05 11.15
C LEU A 64 -2.99 9.31 10.98
N VAL A 65 -3.67 10.47 11.03
CA VAL A 65 -3.03 11.78 10.98
C VAL A 65 -2.54 12.14 12.38
N LYS A 66 -1.21 12.17 12.61
CA LYS A 66 -0.64 12.49 13.93
C LYS A 66 -0.96 13.92 14.37
N ASN A 67 -0.80 14.88 13.46
CA ASN A 67 -0.86 16.30 13.73
C ASN A 67 -2.23 16.91 13.41
N TRP A 68 -3.29 16.11 13.54
CA TRP A 68 -4.64 16.51 13.14
C TRP A 68 -5.14 17.77 13.87
N LYS A 69 -4.62 18.08 15.06
CA LYS A 69 -5.06 19.22 15.88
C LYS A 69 -4.47 20.57 15.45
N ASP A 70 -3.39 20.57 14.66
CA ASP A 70 -2.55 21.74 14.39
C ASP A 70 -3.33 22.86 13.67
N ASN A 71 -4.12 22.52 12.65
CA ASN A 71 -4.89 23.51 11.90
C ASN A 71 -6.14 22.92 11.24
N LYS A 72 -6.93 23.77 10.57
CA LYS A 72 -8.18 23.35 9.91
C LYS A 72 -7.93 22.35 8.77
N LEU A 73 -6.80 22.45 8.07
CA LEU A 73 -6.44 21.52 6.99
C LEU A 73 -6.15 20.12 7.55
N THR A 74 -5.33 20.00 8.59
CA THR A 74 -5.01 18.70 9.21
C THR A 74 -6.25 18.03 9.84
N ARG A 75 -7.22 18.82 10.32
CA ARG A 75 -8.54 18.31 10.75
C ARG A 75 -9.36 17.79 9.58
N GLY A 76 -9.35 18.49 8.44
CA GLY A 76 -10.00 18.03 7.21
C GLY A 76 -9.41 16.70 6.72
N ILE A 77 -8.08 16.57 6.73
CA ILE A 77 -7.39 15.33 6.35
C ILE A 77 -7.76 14.19 7.32
N LEU A 78 -7.89 14.46 8.63
CA LEU A 78 -8.37 13.46 9.58
C LEU A 78 -9.78 12.96 9.22
N LEU A 79 -10.69 13.87 8.85
CA LEU A 79 -12.05 13.51 8.47
C LEU A 79 -12.06 12.62 7.22
N ASP A 80 -11.27 12.98 6.20
CA ASP A 80 -11.06 12.13 5.02
C ASP A 80 -10.49 10.76 5.39
N TYR A 81 -9.50 10.70 6.29
CA TYR A 81 -8.87 9.43 6.66
C TYR A 81 -9.82 8.53 7.45
N ALA A 82 -10.66 9.12 8.31
CA ALA A 82 -11.63 8.39 9.09
C ALA A 82 -12.77 7.80 8.24
N ILE A 83 -13.14 8.47 7.14
CA ILE A 83 -14.31 8.12 6.32
C ILE A 83 -13.90 7.34 5.05
N VAL A 84 -12.85 7.78 4.35
CA VAL A 84 -12.52 7.32 3.00
C VAL A 84 -11.12 6.72 2.94
N SER A 85 -10.08 7.51 3.24
CA SER A 85 -8.74 7.27 2.70
C SER A 85 -7.71 6.70 3.69
N GLY A 86 -8.04 6.63 4.98
CA GLY A 86 -7.10 6.29 6.06
C GLY A 86 -7.34 4.94 6.72
N GLY A 87 -8.24 4.13 6.17
CA GLY A 87 -8.52 2.82 6.74
C GLY A 87 -9.39 2.86 8.00
N GLY A 88 -10.25 3.88 8.14
CA GLY A 88 -11.23 3.99 9.23
C GLY A 88 -12.38 2.97 9.14
N LEU A 89 -13.48 3.23 9.87
CA LEU A 89 -14.58 2.27 10.04
C LEU A 89 -15.18 1.78 8.71
N ILE A 90 -15.43 2.69 7.77
CA ILE A 90 -16.03 2.35 6.47
C ILE A 90 -15.09 1.45 5.66
N PHE A 91 -13.79 1.66 5.75
CA PHE A 91 -12.80 0.84 5.06
C PHE A 91 -12.77 -0.58 5.61
N GLU A 92 -12.78 -0.74 6.94
CA GLU A 92 -12.85 -2.05 7.58
C GLU A 92 -14.15 -2.79 7.22
N ILE A 93 -15.28 -2.08 7.16
CA ILE A 93 -16.55 -2.64 6.70
C ILE A 93 -16.41 -3.13 5.24
N LYS A 94 -15.86 -2.30 4.34
CA LYS A 94 -15.64 -2.68 2.93
C LYS A 94 -14.72 -3.89 2.80
N ASN A 95 -13.65 -3.96 3.60
CA ASN A 95 -12.75 -5.12 3.64
C ASN A 95 -13.50 -6.40 4.04
N ARG A 96 -14.33 -6.34 5.09
CA ARG A 96 -15.11 -7.49 5.56
C ARG A 96 -16.19 -7.94 4.58
N LEU A 97 -16.75 -7.00 3.81
CA LEU A 97 -17.71 -7.28 2.76
C LEU A 97 -17.06 -7.77 1.46
N GLY A 98 -15.72 -7.90 1.40
CA GLY A 98 -15.00 -8.29 0.20
C GLY A 98 -15.04 -7.24 -0.92
N ALA A 99 -15.46 -6.01 -0.61
CA ALA A 99 -15.69 -4.93 -1.56
C ALA A 99 -14.56 -3.89 -1.56
N SER A 100 -13.35 -4.27 -1.15
CA SER A 100 -12.26 -3.31 -0.98
C SER A 100 -11.61 -2.97 -2.31
N ALA A 101 -11.79 -1.72 -2.74
CA ALA A 101 -11.32 -1.20 -4.03
C ALA A 101 -10.37 0.01 -3.88
N TYR A 102 -9.76 0.23 -2.70
CA TYR A 102 -8.83 1.35 -2.52
C TYR A 102 -7.60 0.93 -1.72
N SER A 103 -6.44 0.94 -2.37
CA SER A 103 -5.15 0.81 -1.69
C SER A 103 -4.33 2.07 -1.93
N PHE A 104 -4.03 2.79 -0.85
CA PHE A 104 -3.41 4.11 -0.93
C PHE A 104 -1.88 4.07 -0.97
N GLY A 105 -1.27 2.95 -1.40
CA GLY A 105 0.18 2.79 -1.58
C GLY A 105 1.01 3.07 -0.33
N ARG A 106 0.42 2.85 0.86
CA ARG A 106 0.93 3.20 2.20
C ARG A 106 0.45 2.18 3.21
N ASN A 107 1.30 1.77 4.14
CA ASN A 107 1.00 0.73 5.13
C ASN A 107 0.38 -0.52 4.46
N PHE A 108 1.04 -0.96 3.38
CA PHE A 108 0.56 -2.00 2.48
C PHE A 108 1.59 -3.11 2.39
N ALA A 109 1.14 -4.35 2.32
CA ALA A 109 1.97 -5.51 2.15
C ALA A 109 1.42 -6.40 1.03
N VAL A 110 2.31 -6.99 0.25
CA VAL A 110 1.94 -7.88 -0.88
C VAL A 110 2.94 -9.00 -1.02
N SER A 111 2.47 -10.17 -1.44
CA SER A 111 3.35 -11.29 -1.76
C SER A 111 4.15 -11.01 -3.02
N THR A 112 5.45 -11.33 -3.02
CA THR A 112 6.31 -11.14 -4.19
C THR A 112 5.94 -11.99 -5.39
N LYS A 113 5.18 -13.07 -5.20
CA LYS A 113 4.61 -13.85 -6.32
C LYS A 113 3.73 -12.99 -7.23
N TYR A 114 3.17 -11.90 -6.69
CA TYR A 114 2.36 -10.91 -7.42
C TYR A 114 3.10 -9.59 -7.65
N HIS A 115 4.43 -9.56 -7.47
CA HIS A 115 5.24 -8.36 -7.70
C HIS A 115 5.12 -7.84 -9.15
N GLN A 116 5.03 -8.76 -10.12
CA GLN A 116 4.82 -8.43 -11.53
C GLN A 116 3.49 -7.73 -11.80
N VAL A 117 2.51 -7.80 -10.89
CA VAL A 117 1.21 -7.11 -10.94
C VAL A 117 1.31 -5.71 -10.36
N VAL A 118 2.26 -5.47 -9.45
CA VAL A 118 2.55 -4.13 -8.90
C VAL A 118 3.29 -3.25 -9.92
N THR A 119 3.97 -3.87 -10.88
CA THR A 119 4.86 -3.20 -11.85
C THR A 119 4.35 -2.95 -13.28
N PRO A 120 3.33 -3.61 -13.87
CA PRO A 120 3.22 -3.67 -15.32
C PRO A 120 2.43 -2.50 -15.93
N SER A 121 1.77 -1.64 -15.15
CA SER A 121 0.98 -0.50 -15.67
C SER A 121 1.58 0.88 -15.38
N CYS A 122 2.73 0.98 -14.72
CA CYS A 122 3.35 2.26 -14.37
C CYS A 122 4.16 2.91 -15.53
N ASP A 123 3.68 2.78 -16.77
CA ASP A 123 4.28 3.49 -17.91
C ASP A 123 3.60 4.83 -18.22
N THR A 124 2.48 5.13 -17.56
CA THR A 124 1.75 6.39 -17.69
C THR A 124 1.90 7.26 -16.44
N ASP A 125 1.95 8.57 -16.65
CA ASP A 125 1.92 9.64 -15.65
C ASP A 125 0.63 9.68 -14.79
N GLN A 126 -0.14 8.59 -14.75
CA GLN A 126 -1.39 8.49 -14.01
C GLN A 126 -1.18 7.81 -12.65
N ILE A 127 -1.14 8.68 -11.64
CA ILE A 127 -1.76 8.54 -10.33
C ILE A 127 -1.64 7.13 -9.73
N VAL A 128 -0.66 7.01 -8.84
CA VAL A 128 -0.32 5.90 -7.93
C VAL A 128 -1.52 5.28 -7.18
N ALA A 129 -2.71 5.90 -7.20
CA ALA A 129 -3.94 5.31 -6.68
C ALA A 129 -4.49 4.19 -7.57
N ASP A 130 -4.40 4.30 -8.90
CA ASP A 130 -5.03 3.32 -9.81
C ASP A 130 -4.22 2.03 -9.91
N GLY A 131 -2.88 2.11 -9.84
CA GLY A 131 -2.00 0.94 -9.95
C GLY A 131 -2.17 -0.09 -8.82
N PHE A 132 -2.46 0.33 -7.58
CA PHE A 132 -2.72 -0.64 -6.50
C PHE A 132 -4.15 -1.20 -6.51
N ILE A 133 -5.12 -0.44 -7.03
CA ILE A 133 -6.47 -0.95 -7.30
C ILE A 133 -6.41 -2.03 -8.39
N GLU A 134 -5.55 -1.85 -9.40
CA GLU A 134 -5.29 -2.83 -10.44
C GLU A 134 -4.62 -4.11 -9.89
N VAL A 135 -3.71 -3.97 -8.92
CA VAL A 135 -3.13 -5.13 -8.21
C VAL A 135 -4.21 -5.99 -7.55
N VAL A 136 -5.15 -5.36 -6.84
CA VAL A 136 -6.27 -6.08 -6.22
C VAL A 136 -7.17 -6.71 -7.29
N ASN A 137 -7.50 -5.98 -8.36
CA ASN A 137 -8.33 -6.49 -9.45
C ASN A 137 -7.68 -7.66 -10.20
N ASN A 138 -6.37 -7.64 -10.40
CA ASN A 138 -5.64 -8.71 -11.07
C ASN A 138 -5.42 -9.93 -10.15
N ILE A 139 -5.25 -9.75 -8.84
CA ILE A 139 -5.26 -10.86 -7.87
C ILE A 139 -6.62 -11.56 -7.89
N VAL A 140 -7.73 -10.81 -7.88
CA VAL A 140 -9.09 -11.37 -7.95
C VAL A 140 -9.34 -12.09 -9.29
N LYS A 141 -8.83 -11.57 -10.41
CA LYS A 141 -8.93 -12.23 -11.73
C LYS A 141 -8.12 -13.52 -11.84
N LEU A 142 -6.97 -13.60 -11.19
CA LEU A 142 -6.12 -14.81 -11.17
C LEU A 142 -6.71 -15.95 -10.34
N GLU A 143 -7.69 -15.65 -9.47
CA GLU A 143 -8.41 -16.62 -8.63
C GLU A 143 -9.83 -16.93 -9.15
N ALA A 144 -10.26 -16.34 -10.27
CA ALA A 144 -11.51 -16.70 -10.93
C ALA A 144 -11.34 -18.03 -11.69
N PRO A 145 -12.30 -18.97 -11.56
CA PRO A 145 -12.24 -20.30 -12.20
C PRO A 145 -12.24 -20.24 -13.73
#